data_AF-A0A2D0IJQ2-F1
#
_entry.id   AF-A0A2D0IJQ2-F1
#
_cell.length_a   1.000
_cell.length_b   1.000
_cell.length_c   1.000
_cell.angle_alpha   90.00
_cell.angle_beta   90.00
_cell.angle_gamma   90.00
#
_symmetry.space_group_name_H-M   'P 1'
#
loop_
_entity.id
_entity.type
_entity.pdbx_description
1 polymer ?
#
loop_
_entity_poly.entity_id
_entity_poly.type
_entity_poly.pdbx_seq_one_letter_code
_entity_poly.pdbx_strand_id
1 'polypeptide(L)'
;MTERKLASEYRKFGFVKSKLEDVLGFSLGGERSLPDYLKPYKTRIGIQLDEAANIFAGCRPSEHINSGPLVDIIRGYRASLWDAYDNDILSGTNVVMDYNYNEEYRVDVTLVKDQVTKWAREHNLDWPFELPESEIGNVNSSVDLLSKIESLELENKSLKTKINELKENIPLLLSVYRDDDPLSIAIKLRNEVWADYNEDSRSTIPTQEWVVAKLIDEYKEFEMTKAQAQAIEKVACPIKRK
;
A
#
# COMPACT_ATOMS: atom_id res chain seq x y z
N MET A 1 18.63 36.41 -2.71
CA MET A 1 18.91 36.64 -4.15
C MET A 1 18.27 37.96 -4.55
N THR A 2 19.07 38.94 -4.94
CA THR A 2 18.64 40.27 -5.40
C THR A 2 18.08 40.16 -6.81
N GLU A 3 16.81 40.54 -7.02
CA GLU A 3 16.20 40.65 -8.35
C GLU A 3 17.04 41.61 -9.21
N ARG A 4 17.75 41.07 -10.20
CA ARG A 4 18.43 41.89 -11.20
C ARG A 4 17.39 42.46 -12.16
N LYS A 5 16.81 43.61 -11.81
CA LYS A 5 15.98 44.39 -12.74
C LYS A 5 16.89 45.06 -13.77
N LEU A 6 16.56 44.86 -15.05
CA LEU A 6 17.24 45.51 -16.16
C LEU A 6 17.17 47.04 -16.01
N ALA A 7 18.28 47.72 -16.29
CA ALA A 7 18.36 49.17 -16.24
C ALA A 7 17.30 49.83 -17.16
N SER A 8 16.75 50.96 -16.72
CA SER A 8 15.67 51.69 -17.41
C SER A 8 16.02 52.09 -18.86
N GLU A 9 17.31 52.17 -19.18
CA GLU A 9 17.83 52.46 -20.52
C GLU A 9 17.57 51.34 -21.53
N TYR A 10 17.27 50.12 -21.10
CA TYR A 10 16.93 49.02 -22.02
C TYR A 10 15.45 48.99 -22.38
N ARG A 11 14.62 49.79 -21.72
CA ARG A 11 13.17 49.86 -21.98
C ARG A 11 12.85 50.47 -23.35
N LYS A 12 13.73 51.34 -23.88
CA LYS A 12 13.63 51.93 -25.23
C LYS A 12 13.89 50.92 -26.37
N PHE A 13 14.51 49.78 -26.06
CA PHE A 13 14.67 48.66 -26.98
C PHE A 13 13.61 47.57 -26.74
N GLY A 14 12.50 47.92 -26.08
CA GLY A 14 11.41 46.99 -25.81
C GLY A 14 10.84 46.42 -27.11
N PHE A 15 11.09 45.14 -27.36
CA PHE A 15 10.47 44.44 -28.48
C PHE A 15 9.02 44.12 -28.13
N VAL A 16 8.11 44.27 -29.10
CA VAL A 16 6.78 43.67 -28.99
C VAL A 16 6.99 42.16 -29.06
N LYS A 17 6.59 41.43 -28.00
CA LYS A 17 6.81 39.99 -27.84
C LYS A 17 6.54 39.20 -29.12
N SER A 18 5.41 39.46 -29.78
CA SER A 18 5.02 38.81 -31.02
C SER A 18 6.01 39.00 -32.18
N LYS A 19 6.56 40.22 -32.34
CA LYS A 19 7.55 40.50 -33.41
C LYS A 19 8.90 39.84 -33.13
N LEU A 20 9.25 39.65 -31.87
CA LEU A 20 10.48 38.96 -31.48
C LEU A 20 10.33 37.44 -31.67
N GLU A 21 9.16 36.89 -31.34
CA GLU A 21 8.83 35.47 -31.55
C GLU A 21 8.79 35.12 -33.04
N ASP A 22 8.25 35.99 -33.90
CA ASP A 22 8.27 35.82 -35.37
C ASP A 22 9.69 35.78 -35.95
N VAL A 23 10.61 36.57 -35.40
CA VAL A 23 12.01 36.60 -35.86
C VAL A 23 12.82 35.43 -35.31
N LEU A 24 12.53 34.98 -34.09
CA LEU A 24 13.25 33.89 -33.43
C LEU A 24 12.74 32.50 -33.84
N GLY A 25 11.49 32.39 -34.33
CA GLY A 25 10.90 31.11 -34.73
C GLY A 25 10.52 30.18 -33.57
N PHE A 26 10.52 30.68 -32.32
CA PHE A 26 10.05 29.96 -31.15
C PHE A 26 9.44 30.93 -30.12
N SER A 27 8.41 30.47 -29.40
CA SER A 27 7.66 31.30 -28.46
C SER A 27 8.44 31.53 -27.16
N LEU A 28 8.53 32.79 -26.73
CA LEU A 28 9.23 33.21 -25.52
C LEU A 28 8.24 33.31 -24.35
N GLY A 29 7.96 32.18 -23.71
CA GLY A 29 7.30 32.15 -22.40
C GLY A 29 5.79 32.44 -22.44
N GLY A 30 5.02 31.58 -23.07
CA GLY A 30 3.75 31.13 -22.48
C GLY A 30 4.02 29.79 -21.80
N GLU A 31 3.28 29.44 -20.74
CA GLU A 31 3.24 28.05 -20.25
C GLU A 31 3.19 27.13 -21.47
N ARG A 32 4.14 26.20 -21.60
CA ARG A 32 4.02 25.14 -22.60
C ARG A 32 2.74 24.40 -22.23
N SER A 33 1.62 24.78 -22.83
CA SER A 33 0.35 24.10 -22.60
C SER A 33 0.63 22.64 -22.92
N LEU A 34 0.47 21.76 -21.93
CA LEU A 34 0.66 20.33 -22.15
C LEU A 34 -0.12 19.95 -23.41
N PRO A 35 0.52 19.25 -24.38
CA PRO A 35 -0.15 18.77 -25.56
C PRO A 35 -1.48 18.09 -25.20
N ASP A 36 -2.50 18.23 -26.04
CA ASP A 36 -3.86 17.77 -25.74
C ASP A 36 -3.93 16.29 -25.30
N TYR A 37 -3.01 15.46 -25.81
CA TYR A 37 -2.89 14.04 -25.47
C TYR A 37 -2.29 13.76 -24.07
N LEU A 38 -1.62 14.72 -23.43
CA LEU A 38 -1.06 14.60 -22.08
C LEU A 38 -1.96 15.19 -20.98
N LYS A 39 -3.00 15.95 -21.34
CA LYS A 39 -3.97 16.52 -20.39
C LYS A 39 -4.65 15.44 -19.52
N PRO A 40 -5.08 14.28 -20.05
CA PRO A 40 -5.70 13.22 -19.23
C PRO A 40 -4.74 12.63 -18.19
N TYR A 41 -3.43 12.67 -18.45
CA TYR A 41 -2.40 12.14 -17.57
C TYR A 41 -2.00 13.12 -16.47
N LYS A 42 -2.42 14.40 -16.54
CA LYS A 42 -2.20 15.37 -15.47
C LYS A 42 -2.89 14.95 -14.17
N THR A 43 -4.09 14.38 -14.24
CA THR A 43 -4.93 14.02 -13.09
C THR A 43 -4.82 12.56 -12.66
N ARG A 44 -4.08 11.72 -13.41
CA ARG A 44 -3.90 10.30 -13.07
C ARG A 44 -2.81 10.13 -12.01
N ILE A 45 -3.07 9.26 -11.04
CA ILE A 45 -2.16 8.89 -9.95
C ILE A 45 -1.15 7.83 -10.42
N GLY A 46 -1.59 6.91 -11.29
CA GLY A 46 -0.76 5.87 -11.90
C GLY A 46 -0.50 6.10 -13.37
N ILE A 47 0.67 5.66 -13.85
CA ILE A 47 1.06 5.63 -15.25
C ILE A 47 1.66 4.26 -15.60
N GLN A 48 1.34 3.71 -16.76
CA GLN A 48 1.99 2.47 -17.22
C GLN A 48 3.47 2.72 -17.51
N LEU A 49 4.31 1.71 -17.30
CA LEU A 49 5.76 1.83 -17.51
C LEU A 49 6.06 2.09 -18.99
N ASP A 50 5.34 1.42 -19.90
CA ASP A 50 5.47 1.66 -21.34
C ASP A 50 5.00 3.07 -21.75
N GLU A 51 3.90 3.56 -21.16
CA GLU A 51 3.44 4.94 -21.37
C GLU A 51 4.47 5.96 -20.86
N ALA A 52 5.10 5.70 -19.71
CA ALA A 52 6.15 6.56 -19.16
C ALA A 52 7.41 6.56 -20.04
N ALA A 53 7.85 5.39 -20.52
CA ALA A 53 8.99 5.26 -21.45
C ALA A 53 8.74 6.00 -22.77
N ASN A 54 7.51 5.93 -23.30
CA ASN A 54 7.10 6.67 -24.49
C ASN A 54 7.14 8.19 -24.26
N ILE A 55 6.70 8.67 -23.10
CA ILE A 55 6.75 10.10 -22.75
C ILE A 55 8.21 10.58 -22.63
N PHE A 56 9.10 9.80 -22.02
CA PHE A 56 10.53 10.14 -21.95
C PHE A 56 11.19 10.23 -23.32
N ALA A 57 10.76 9.40 -24.28
CA ALA A 57 11.23 9.45 -25.66
C ALA A 57 10.57 10.57 -26.49
N GLY A 58 9.66 11.38 -25.91
CA GLY A 58 8.93 12.44 -26.60
C GLY A 58 7.81 11.96 -27.52
N CYS A 59 7.42 10.69 -27.40
CA CYS A 59 6.36 10.05 -28.21
C CYS A 59 5.00 10.15 -27.51
N ARG A 60 3.91 9.83 -28.23
CA ARG A 60 2.57 9.80 -27.60
C ARG A 60 2.47 8.57 -26.68
N PRO A 61 1.79 8.68 -25.52
CA PRO A 61 1.73 7.59 -24.53
C PRO A 61 1.26 6.23 -25.10
N SER A 62 0.31 6.25 -26.05
CA SER A 62 -0.28 5.05 -26.66
C SER A 62 0.32 4.66 -28.02
N GLU A 63 1.42 5.29 -28.45
CA GLU A 63 2.01 5.05 -29.76
C GLU A 63 2.93 3.82 -29.73
N HIS A 64 2.57 2.80 -30.50
CA HIS A 64 3.34 1.55 -30.60
C HIS A 64 4.33 1.70 -31.75
N ILE A 65 5.54 2.15 -31.42
CA ILE A 65 6.61 2.31 -32.41
C ILE A 65 7.28 0.95 -32.62
N ASN A 66 6.98 0.30 -33.74
CA ASN A 66 7.48 -1.04 -34.06
C ASN A 66 8.75 -1.04 -34.93
N SER A 67 9.24 0.13 -35.38
CA SER A 67 10.47 0.22 -36.17
C SER A 67 11.12 1.61 -36.13
N GLY A 68 12.42 1.67 -35.85
CA GLY A 68 13.25 2.87 -35.99
C GLY A 68 14.24 3.08 -34.83
N PRO A 69 15.10 4.11 -34.91
CA PRO A 69 16.07 4.45 -33.85
C PRO A 69 15.43 4.78 -32.50
N LEU A 70 14.17 5.22 -32.52
CA LEU A 70 13.38 5.55 -31.34
C LEU A 70 13.03 4.31 -30.50
N VAL A 71 12.96 3.13 -31.11
CA VAL A 71 12.65 1.87 -30.40
C VAL A 71 13.76 1.51 -29.42
N ASP A 72 15.02 1.69 -29.82
CA ASP A 72 16.17 1.40 -28.96
C ASP A 72 16.22 2.35 -27.75
N ILE A 73 15.83 3.61 -27.95
CA ILE A 73 15.74 4.63 -26.90
C ILE A 73 14.61 4.27 -25.92
N ILE A 74 13.42 3.93 -26.42
CA ILE A 74 12.28 3.50 -25.59
C ILE A 74 12.62 2.23 -24.81
N ARG A 75 13.28 1.26 -25.44
CA ARG A 75 13.73 0.04 -24.76
C ARG A 75 14.76 0.35 -23.66
N GLY A 76 15.62 1.33 -23.87
CA GLY A 76 16.55 1.84 -22.87
C GLY A 76 15.81 2.42 -21.65
N TYR A 77 14.87 3.33 -21.86
CA TYR A 77 14.07 3.90 -20.78
C TYR A 77 13.23 2.85 -20.06
N ARG A 78 12.65 1.90 -20.80
CA ARG A 78 11.92 0.76 -20.24
C ARG A 78 12.80 -0.06 -19.30
N ALA A 79 14.03 -0.39 -19.73
CA ALA A 79 14.98 -1.12 -18.90
C ALA A 79 15.40 -0.32 -17.65
N SER A 80 15.62 0.99 -17.78
CA SER A 80 15.94 1.85 -16.63
C SER A 80 14.79 1.97 -15.63
N LEU A 81 13.54 2.00 -16.10
CA LEU A 81 12.36 2.00 -15.23
C LEU A 81 12.15 0.65 -14.52
N TRP A 82 12.41 -0.46 -15.21
CA TRP A 82 12.41 -1.80 -14.59
C TRP A 82 13.51 -1.94 -13.55
N ASP A 83 14.73 -1.44 -13.82
CA ASP A 83 15.82 -1.45 -12.84
C ASP A 83 15.48 -0.59 -11.61
N ALA A 84 14.88 0.58 -11.81
CA ALA A 84 14.41 1.43 -10.71
C ALA A 84 13.26 0.78 -9.90
N TYR A 85 12.42 -0.03 -10.55
CA TYR A 85 11.38 -0.81 -9.88
C TYR A 85 11.98 -1.99 -9.08
N ASP A 86 12.90 -2.75 -9.67
CA ASP A 86 13.53 -3.90 -9.01
C ASP A 86 14.45 -3.48 -7.84
N ASN A 87 14.97 -2.24 -7.86
CA ASN A 87 15.74 -1.64 -6.76
C ASN A 87 14.87 -0.89 -5.72
N ASP A 88 13.55 -1.06 -5.72
CA ASP A 88 12.59 -0.44 -4.79
C ASP A 88 12.56 1.11 -4.80
N ILE A 89 13.08 1.76 -5.86
CA ILE A 89 13.04 3.24 -6.01
C ILE A 89 11.66 3.68 -6.48
N LEU A 90 11.04 2.90 -7.37
CA LEU A 90 9.70 3.14 -7.90
C LEU A 90 8.75 2.06 -7.39
N SER A 91 7.61 2.48 -6.85
CA SER A 91 6.53 1.57 -6.49
C SER A 91 5.53 1.44 -7.63
N GLY A 92 5.06 0.22 -7.85
CA GLY A 92 4.19 -0.12 -8.96
C GLY A 92 3.14 -1.13 -8.52
N THR A 93 1.94 -0.99 -9.07
CA THR A 93 0.80 -1.90 -8.88
C THR A 93 0.44 -2.55 -10.22
N ASN A 94 -0.14 -3.76 -10.17
CA ASN A 94 -0.58 -4.51 -11.36
C ASN A 94 0.55 -4.81 -12.37
N VAL A 95 1.41 -5.76 -12.02
CA VAL A 95 2.39 -6.32 -12.98
C VAL A 95 1.63 -7.16 -14.02
N VAL A 96 1.69 -6.74 -15.28
CA VAL A 96 1.13 -7.45 -16.42
C VAL A 96 2.16 -8.46 -16.90
N MET A 97 1.78 -9.73 -16.89
CA MET A 97 2.57 -10.85 -17.41
C MET A 97 1.97 -11.32 -18.73
N ASP A 98 2.81 -11.61 -19.72
CA ASP A 98 2.38 -12.23 -20.98
C ASP A 98 3.04 -13.60 -21.15
N TYR A 99 2.33 -14.49 -21.82
CA TYR A 99 2.67 -15.88 -22.02
C TYR A 99 3.00 -16.10 -23.49
N ASN A 100 4.29 -16.12 -23.82
CA ASN A 100 4.74 -16.44 -25.18
C ASN A 100 5.69 -17.63 -25.15
N TYR A 101 5.46 -18.62 -26.02
CA TYR A 101 6.27 -19.84 -26.12
C TYR A 101 6.58 -20.55 -24.77
N ASN A 102 5.59 -20.63 -23.85
CA ASN A 102 5.71 -21.23 -22.52
C ASN A 102 6.70 -20.54 -21.55
N GLU A 103 7.08 -19.30 -21.82
CA GLU A 103 7.91 -18.50 -20.92
C GLU A 103 7.13 -17.27 -20.44
N GLU A 104 7.15 -17.03 -19.13
CA GLU A 104 6.49 -15.89 -18.49
C GLU A 104 7.39 -14.66 -18.59
N TYR A 105 6.95 -13.62 -19.29
CA TYR A 105 7.68 -12.38 -19.42
C TYR A 105 6.89 -11.22 -18.80
N ARG A 106 7.58 -10.41 -17.99
CA ARG A 106 7.05 -9.16 -17.44
C ARG A 106 6.89 -8.15 -18.57
N VAL A 107 5.66 -7.72 -18.84
CA VAL A 107 5.37 -6.78 -19.93
C VAL A 107 5.20 -5.37 -19.41
N ASP A 108 4.44 -5.15 -18.35
CA ASP A 108 4.17 -3.78 -17.92
C ASP A 108 3.86 -3.71 -16.42
N VAL A 109 3.99 -2.53 -15.83
CA VAL A 109 3.60 -2.28 -14.44
C VAL A 109 3.05 -0.86 -14.32
N THR A 110 2.00 -0.67 -13.52
CA THR A 110 1.45 0.67 -13.28
C THR A 110 2.24 1.36 -12.16
N LEU A 111 3.15 2.25 -12.54
CA LEU A 111 4.01 3.02 -11.64
C LEU A 111 3.29 4.24 -11.05
N VAL A 112 3.70 4.66 -9.85
CA VAL A 112 3.24 5.92 -9.25
C VAL A 112 3.88 7.11 -9.95
N LYS A 113 3.05 7.95 -10.58
CA LYS A 113 3.49 9.09 -11.40
C LYS A 113 4.38 10.08 -10.64
N ASP A 114 4.08 10.34 -9.37
CA ASP A 114 4.85 11.30 -8.56
C ASP A 114 6.28 10.81 -8.29
N GLN A 115 6.46 9.49 -8.13
CA GLN A 115 7.79 8.90 -7.98
C GLN A 115 8.57 8.93 -9.30
N VAL A 116 7.90 8.63 -10.43
CA VAL A 116 8.49 8.76 -11.77
C VAL A 116 8.90 10.21 -12.04
N THR A 117 8.13 11.19 -11.57
CA THR A 117 8.44 12.63 -11.70
C THR A 117 9.68 13.02 -10.87
N LYS A 118 9.82 12.48 -9.66
CA LYS A 118 11.02 12.69 -8.82
C LYS A 118 12.25 12.06 -9.47
N TRP A 119 12.14 10.81 -9.92
CA TRP A 119 13.20 10.09 -10.61
C TRP A 119 13.64 10.78 -11.91
N ALA A 120 12.69 11.24 -12.73
CA ALA A 120 12.97 11.99 -13.95
C ALA A 120 13.78 13.27 -13.68
N ARG A 121 13.48 13.97 -12.57
CA ARG A 121 14.21 15.18 -12.16
C ARG A 121 15.64 14.86 -11.73
N GLU A 122 15.85 13.76 -11.02
CA GLU A 122 17.19 13.32 -10.59
C GLU A 122 18.08 12.93 -11.76
N HIS A 123 17.49 12.35 -12.80
CA HIS A 123 18.19 11.90 -14.00
C HIS A 123 18.18 12.90 -15.17
N ASN A 124 17.72 14.14 -14.95
CA ASN A 124 17.63 15.21 -15.96
C ASN A 124 16.87 14.81 -17.25
N LEU A 125 15.80 14.02 -17.11
CA LEU A 125 14.97 13.58 -18.23
C LEU A 125 13.88 14.59 -18.57
N ASP A 126 13.48 14.64 -19.85
CA ASP A 126 12.41 15.52 -20.32
C ASP A 126 11.05 14.94 -19.89
N TRP A 127 10.53 15.44 -18.77
CA TRP A 127 9.27 15.00 -18.18
C TRP A 127 8.31 16.18 -18.02
N PRO A 128 7.14 16.16 -18.68
CA PRO A 128 6.27 17.33 -18.82
C PRO A 128 5.35 17.58 -17.62
N PHE A 129 5.41 16.75 -16.57
CA PHE A 129 4.54 16.91 -15.40
C PHE A 129 5.30 17.50 -14.21
N GLU A 130 4.67 18.49 -13.58
CA GLU A 130 5.16 19.09 -12.34
C GLU A 130 4.58 18.34 -11.14
N LEU A 131 5.38 18.23 -10.08
CA LEU A 131 4.87 17.73 -8.79
C LEU A 131 3.84 18.74 -8.25
N PRO A 132 2.73 18.27 -7.67
CA PRO A 132 1.82 19.18 -6.98
C PRO A 132 2.59 19.97 -5.92
N GLU A 133 2.32 21.27 -5.81
CA GLU A 133 2.99 22.22 -4.89
C GLU A 133 2.74 21.95 -3.38
N SER A 134 2.43 20.71 -2.99
CA SER A 134 2.22 20.32 -1.59
C SER A 134 3.51 20.25 -0.77
N GLU A 135 4.70 20.42 -1.36
CA GLU A 135 5.98 20.37 -0.63
C GLU A 135 6.47 21.73 -0.10
N ILE A 136 5.77 22.85 -0.34
CA ILE A 136 6.20 24.18 0.16
C ILE A 136 5.59 24.53 1.55
N GLY A 137 4.62 23.75 2.04
CA GLY A 137 4.01 23.89 3.38
C GLY A 137 4.64 23.05 4.50
N ASN A 138 5.84 22.52 4.29
CA ASN A 138 6.36 21.30 4.94
C ASN A 138 6.90 21.46 6.39
N VAL A 139 6.83 22.63 7.02
CA VAL A 139 7.33 22.78 8.41
C VAL A 139 6.24 22.45 9.44
N ASN A 140 5.00 22.88 9.22
CA ASN A 140 3.88 22.56 10.13
C ASN A 140 3.46 21.10 10.00
N SER A 141 3.47 20.55 8.78
CA SER A 141 3.20 19.12 8.55
C SER A 141 4.24 18.21 9.19
N SER A 142 5.52 18.60 9.20
CA SER A 142 6.58 17.77 9.81
C SER A 142 6.43 17.68 11.32
N VAL A 143 6.08 18.78 12.00
CA VAL A 143 5.83 18.81 13.45
C VAL A 143 4.56 18.02 13.82
N ASP A 144 3.50 18.14 13.02
CA ASP A 144 2.27 17.36 13.21
C ASP A 144 2.51 15.86 12.97
N LEU A 145 3.34 15.51 11.98
CA LEU A 145 3.75 14.14 11.74
C LEU A 145 4.61 13.58 12.87
N LEU A 146 5.56 14.36 13.39
CA LEU A 146 6.42 13.95 14.51
C LEU A 146 5.61 13.74 15.80
N SER A 147 4.69 14.64 16.11
CA SER A 147 3.78 14.46 17.26
C SER A 147 2.84 13.27 17.09
N LYS A 148 2.39 13.00 15.85
CA LYS A 148 1.61 11.80 15.57
C LYS A 148 2.44 10.53 15.74
N ILE A 149 3.68 10.50 15.27
CA ILE A 149 4.61 9.39 15.47
C ILE A 149 4.83 9.14 16.96
N GLU A 150 5.12 10.18 17.75
CA GLU A 150 5.30 10.06 19.19
C GLU A 150 4.06 9.47 19.89
N SER A 151 2.86 9.93 19.52
CA SER A 151 1.61 9.39 20.07
C SER A 151 1.43 7.89 19.74
N LEU A 152 1.78 7.49 18.52
CA LEU A 152 1.68 6.11 18.05
C LEU A 152 2.73 5.21 18.70
N GLU A 153 3.94 5.72 18.95
CA GLU A 153 4.99 4.99 19.66
C GLU A 153 4.61 4.75 21.12
N LEU A 154 4.02 5.76 21.77
CA LEU A 154 3.52 5.64 23.15
C LEU A 154 2.36 4.64 23.22
N GLU A 155 1.40 4.73 22.30
CA GLU A 155 0.32 3.75 22.19
C GLU A 155 0.85 2.33 21.97
N ASN A 156 1.80 2.15 21.04
CA ASN A 156 2.44 0.85 20.81
C ASN A 156 3.14 0.32 22.06
N LYS A 157 3.81 1.19 22.82
CA LYS A 157 4.45 0.80 24.08
C LYS A 157 3.40 0.35 25.11
N SER A 158 2.30 1.08 25.25
CA SER A 158 1.19 0.74 26.15
C SER A 158 0.49 -0.58 25.74
N LEU A 159 0.29 -0.78 24.44
CA LEU A 159 -0.27 -2.03 23.91
C LEU A 159 0.66 -3.21 24.18
N LYS A 160 1.97 -3.04 23.97
CA LYS A 160 2.97 -4.08 24.27
C LYS A 160 3.02 -4.45 25.75
N THR A 161 2.96 -3.46 26.66
CA THR A 161 2.92 -3.74 28.10
C THR A 161 1.65 -4.48 28.47
N LYS A 162 0.49 -4.05 27.96
CA LYS A 162 -0.79 -4.71 28.23
C LYS A 162 -0.85 -6.13 27.67
N ILE A 163 -0.28 -6.38 26.49
CA ILE A 163 -0.13 -7.73 25.94
C ILE A 163 0.75 -8.59 26.86
N ASN A 164 1.85 -8.06 27.37
CA ASN A 164 2.72 -8.83 28.26
C ASN A 164 2.03 -9.16 29.58
N GLU A 165 1.35 -8.20 30.20
CA GLU A 165 0.53 -8.41 31.39
C GLU A 165 -0.56 -9.46 31.15
N LEU A 166 -1.26 -9.40 30.02
CA LEU A 166 -2.27 -10.40 29.66
C LEU A 166 -1.64 -11.77 29.45
N LYS A 167 -0.46 -11.87 28.85
CA LYS A 167 0.28 -13.13 28.68
C LYS A 167 0.70 -13.73 30.02
N GLU A 168 1.10 -12.91 30.99
CA GLU A 168 1.42 -13.37 32.35
C GLU A 168 0.20 -13.96 33.07
N ASN A 169 -1.01 -13.55 32.70
CA ASN A 169 -2.27 -14.09 33.23
C ASN A 169 -2.75 -15.38 32.54
N ILE A 170 -2.12 -15.80 31.43
CA ILE A 170 -2.47 -17.07 30.76
C ILE A 170 -1.87 -18.22 31.59
N PRO A 171 -2.61 -19.32 31.80
CA PRO A 171 -2.06 -20.51 32.44
C PRO A 171 -0.76 -20.97 31.78
N LEU A 172 0.25 -21.27 32.60
CA LEU A 172 1.55 -21.75 32.14
C LEU A 172 1.38 -22.96 31.21
N LEU A 173 2.07 -22.90 30.07
CA LEU A 173 2.19 -24.02 29.11
C LEU A 173 0.88 -24.43 28.41
N LEU A 174 -0.16 -23.57 28.43
CA LEU A 174 -1.42 -23.81 27.72
C LEU A 174 -1.15 -24.01 26.21
N SER A 175 -1.57 -25.16 25.67
CA SER A 175 -1.38 -25.53 24.25
C SER A 175 0.08 -25.57 23.75
N VAL A 176 1.08 -25.65 24.64
CA VAL A 176 2.50 -25.66 24.23
C VAL A 176 2.95 -27.04 23.72
N TYR A 177 2.44 -28.13 24.30
CA TYR A 177 2.89 -29.49 24.00
C TYR A 177 1.89 -30.32 23.20
N ARG A 178 0.65 -29.84 23.10
CA ARG A 178 -0.44 -30.55 22.45
C ARG A 178 -1.52 -29.58 21.99
N ASP A 179 -2.05 -29.84 20.81
CA ASP A 179 -3.11 -29.01 20.20
C ASP A 179 -4.49 -29.35 20.79
N ASP A 180 -4.65 -30.57 21.33
CA ASP A 180 -5.86 -31.07 21.98
C ASP A 180 -5.88 -30.79 23.50
N ASP A 181 -5.14 -29.78 23.97
CA ASP A 181 -5.04 -29.45 25.40
C ASP A 181 -6.45 -29.28 26.04
N PRO A 182 -6.86 -30.18 26.95
CA PRO A 182 -8.20 -30.18 27.54
C PRO A 182 -8.56 -28.87 28.24
N LEU A 183 -7.58 -28.19 28.84
CA LEU A 183 -7.81 -26.91 29.51
C LEU A 183 -8.02 -25.80 28.49
N SER A 184 -7.26 -25.81 27.39
CA SER A 184 -7.43 -24.83 26.31
C SER A 184 -8.81 -24.97 25.66
N ILE A 185 -9.25 -26.22 25.44
CA ILE A 185 -10.56 -26.54 24.88
C ILE A 185 -11.65 -26.09 25.84
N ALA A 186 -11.50 -26.34 27.14
CA ALA A 186 -12.47 -25.89 28.14
C ALA A 186 -12.61 -24.36 28.19
N ILE A 187 -11.50 -23.62 28.09
CA ILE A 187 -11.50 -22.15 28.03
C ILE A 187 -12.21 -21.65 26.77
N LYS A 188 -11.89 -22.21 25.60
CA LYS A 188 -12.56 -21.86 24.32
C LYS A 188 -14.05 -22.14 24.39
N LEU A 189 -14.42 -23.33 24.85
CA LEU A 189 -15.81 -23.74 25.00
C LEU A 189 -16.58 -22.79 25.92
N ARG A 190 -15.98 -22.33 27.02
CA ARG A 190 -16.59 -21.35 27.93
C ARG A 190 -16.79 -20.00 27.26
N ASN A 191 -15.82 -19.53 26.48
CA ASN A 191 -15.93 -18.24 25.79
C ASN A 191 -16.93 -18.27 24.61
N GLU A 192 -17.10 -19.40 23.94
CA GLU A 192 -17.97 -19.51 22.76
C GLU A 192 -19.40 -19.90 23.12
N VAL A 193 -19.55 -20.97 23.89
CA VAL A 193 -20.86 -21.57 24.16
C VAL A 193 -21.55 -20.93 25.35
N TRP A 194 -20.78 -20.38 26.30
CA TRP A 194 -21.31 -19.69 27.48
C TRP A 194 -21.18 -18.15 27.40
N ALA A 195 -20.78 -17.59 26.26
CA ALA A 195 -20.68 -16.13 26.07
C ALA A 195 -21.99 -15.41 26.39
N ASP A 196 -23.10 -15.94 25.89
CA ASP A 196 -24.44 -15.36 26.02
C ASP A 196 -25.22 -15.91 27.23
N TYR A 197 -24.54 -16.61 28.15
CA TYR A 197 -25.20 -17.18 29.32
C TYR A 197 -25.82 -16.09 30.19
N ASN A 198 -27.11 -16.27 30.48
CA ASN A 198 -27.86 -15.43 31.40
C ASN A 198 -28.59 -16.29 32.43
N GLU A 199 -28.38 -16.03 33.72
CA GLU A 199 -28.97 -16.78 34.84
C GLU A 199 -30.51 -16.79 34.81
N ASP A 200 -31.13 -15.71 34.32
CA ASP A 200 -32.59 -15.56 34.27
C ASP A 200 -33.24 -16.28 33.08
N SER A 201 -32.44 -16.74 32.09
CA SER A 201 -32.96 -17.33 30.86
C SER A 201 -32.44 -18.75 30.63
N ARG A 202 -33.31 -19.74 30.88
CA ARG A 202 -32.98 -21.16 30.65
C ARG A 202 -32.65 -21.49 29.19
N SER A 203 -33.11 -20.69 28.22
CA SER A 203 -32.81 -20.93 26.81
C SER A 203 -31.35 -20.65 26.44
N THR A 204 -30.63 -19.91 27.30
CA THR A 204 -29.20 -19.64 27.13
C THR A 204 -28.31 -20.75 27.69
N ILE A 205 -28.90 -21.77 28.34
CA ILE A 205 -28.17 -22.89 28.93
C ILE A 205 -28.03 -24.02 27.91
N PRO A 206 -26.81 -24.32 27.44
CA PRO A 206 -26.59 -25.44 26.52
C PRO A 206 -26.83 -26.79 27.20
N THR A 207 -27.42 -27.73 26.48
CA THR A 207 -27.58 -29.12 26.95
C THR A 207 -26.24 -29.84 26.99
N GLN A 208 -26.02 -30.66 28.02
CA GLN A 208 -24.72 -31.32 28.24
C GLN A 208 -24.42 -32.30 27.11
N GLU A 209 -25.42 -33.06 26.67
CA GLU A 209 -25.30 -34.05 25.60
C GLU A 209 -24.88 -33.39 24.28
N TRP A 210 -25.44 -32.22 23.98
CA TRP A 210 -25.09 -31.47 22.78
C TRP A 210 -23.64 -30.98 22.82
N VAL A 211 -23.20 -30.42 23.94
CA VAL A 211 -21.81 -29.95 24.10
C VAL A 211 -20.81 -31.10 23.98
N VAL A 212 -21.10 -32.24 24.61
CA VAL A 212 -20.24 -33.43 24.54
C VAL A 212 -20.20 -33.99 23.12
N ALA A 213 -21.33 -34.06 22.41
CA ALA A 213 -21.36 -34.51 21.03
C ALA A 213 -20.57 -33.57 20.10
N LYS A 214 -20.72 -32.25 20.29
CA LYS A 214 -19.97 -31.22 19.56
C LYS A 214 -18.46 -31.39 19.75
N LEU A 215 -17.99 -31.55 20.99
CA LEU A 215 -16.56 -31.75 21.28
C LEU A 215 -15.98 -33.00 20.61
N ILE A 216 -16.72 -34.11 20.61
CA ILE A 216 -16.26 -35.36 19.99
C ILE A 216 -16.15 -35.20 18.46
N ASP A 217 -17.08 -34.45 17.85
CA ASP A 217 -17.08 -34.20 16.41
C ASP A 217 -15.97 -33.21 16.01
N GLU A 218 -15.82 -32.09 16.72
CA GLU A 218 -14.80 -31.07 16.45
C GLU A 218 -13.36 -31.58 16.67
N TYR A 219 -13.15 -32.46 17.64
CA TYR A 219 -11.83 -33.02 17.97
C TYR A 219 -11.69 -34.49 17.56
N LYS A 220 -12.44 -34.92 16.54
CA LYS A 220 -12.44 -36.29 16.05
C LYS A 220 -11.05 -36.77 15.57
N GLU A 221 -10.26 -35.87 14.99
CA GLU A 221 -8.89 -36.16 14.54
C GLU A 221 -7.95 -36.53 15.69
N PHE A 222 -8.27 -36.10 16.91
CA PHE A 222 -7.53 -36.42 18.14
C PHE A 222 -8.12 -37.61 18.91
N GLU A 223 -9.05 -38.35 18.30
CA GLU A 223 -9.72 -39.51 18.89
C GLU A 223 -10.31 -39.24 20.29
N MET A 224 -10.88 -38.05 20.48
CA MET A 224 -11.37 -37.61 21.79
C MET A 224 -12.43 -38.56 22.37
N THR A 225 -12.12 -39.17 23.50
CA THR A 225 -13.05 -40.09 24.17
C THR A 225 -14.24 -39.35 24.81
N LYS A 226 -15.39 -40.02 24.90
CA LYS A 226 -16.58 -39.47 25.58
C LYS A 226 -16.30 -39.05 27.03
N ALA A 227 -15.45 -39.80 27.74
CA ALA A 227 -15.06 -39.49 29.10
C ALA A 227 -14.23 -38.19 29.19
N GLN A 228 -13.31 -37.97 28.25
CA GLN A 228 -12.53 -36.75 28.15
C GLN A 228 -13.41 -35.55 27.78
N ALA A 229 -14.31 -35.70 26.80
CA ALA A 229 -15.26 -34.66 26.43
C ALA A 229 -16.17 -34.26 27.60
N GLN A 230 -16.65 -35.22 28.40
CA GLN A 230 -17.42 -34.95 29.62
C GLN A 230 -16.59 -34.22 30.68
N ALA A 231 -15.31 -34.57 30.85
CA ALA A 231 -14.43 -33.88 31.78
C ALA A 231 -14.17 -32.43 31.35
N ILE A 232 -13.95 -32.19 30.04
CA ILE A 232 -13.77 -30.85 29.46
C ILE A 232 -15.03 -30.01 29.66
N GLU A 233 -16.21 -30.56 29.33
CA GLU A 233 -17.49 -29.87 29.52
C GLU A 233 -17.70 -29.50 30.99
N LYS A 234 -17.38 -30.40 31.92
CA LYS A 234 -17.50 -30.15 33.36
C LYS A 234 -16.58 -29.02 33.83
N VAL A 235 -15.38 -28.90 33.27
CA VAL A 235 -14.42 -27.83 33.58
C VAL A 235 -14.87 -26.49 32.96
N ALA A 236 -15.45 -26.53 31.75
CA ALA A 236 -15.95 -25.36 31.05
C ALA A 236 -17.26 -24.81 31.65
N CYS A 237 -18.10 -25.68 32.19
CA CYS A 237 -19.42 -25.33 32.72
C CYS A 237 -19.29 -24.39 33.93
N PRO A 238 -19.85 -23.16 33.86
CA PRO A 238 -19.73 -22.17 34.95
C PRO A 238 -20.65 -22.47 36.13
N ILE A 239 -21.66 -23.35 35.95
CA ILE A 239 -22.68 -23.67 36.95
C ILE A 239 -22.64 -25.13 37.38
N LYS A 240 -23.19 -25.41 38.56
CA LYS A 240 -23.43 -26.78 39.00
C LYS A 240 -24.71 -27.31 38.33
N ARG A 241 -24.56 -28.14 37.30
CA ARG A 241 -25.69 -28.93 36.76
C ARG A 241 -26.23 -29.83 37.88
N LYS A 242 -27.56 -29.83 38.06
CA LYS A 242 -28.26 -30.69 39.04
C LYS A 242 -28.52 -32.05 38.45
#